data_AF-B8JEC7-F1
#
_entry.id   AF-B8JEC7-F1
#
_cell.length_a   1.000
_cell.length_b   1.000
_cell.length_c   1.000
_cell.angle_alpha   90.00
_cell.angle_beta   90.00
_cell.angle_gamma   90.00
#
_symmetry.space_group_name_H-M   'P 1'
#
loop_
_entity.id
_entity.type
_entity.pdbx_description
1 polymer ?
#
loop_
_entity_poly.entity_id
_entity_poly.type
_entity_poly.pdbx_seq_one_letter_code
_entity_poly.pdbx_strand_id
1 'polypeptide(L)'
;MQSPRRTAFLALGLALLALLLAAALLRRTAPDEPGPQGAPAPTAGVRPAPAARAPEAPPPTALPIRVPPAAPAPPDAAPASFEGKVVAAGSGAGVPGAELTFSRAGAAASVRAGPDGAFRFEPPETGRWLLAAVTAPGFLPFAPEWGHSPVQLDAAAGRHVRGIEIHLAQAAELEGHVVDRDGAPVAGADVRLLGAAGEAALVPIPDHFTSDARGAFRFAAPEGAVLEARKDGFLPGRADIGPLERVNGRVTVELGPAHRPLGERAPVAGRVIAKGGSPIAGALVTASPERVLGLDDAPTAQVVTSADGRFELPPLDPGAYRVRARAEGRAPAALRRVAPGAKDLVLELAAGGRLRGCVRSAAAGAPVAPFTVLVLERRGPLRLVPQRTRSVIDPSGCYALDDLAPGPATVVITAPGYAPSGERAVEIPGDGGEAVVDAALESGGRLTGVVRDDATGAPIAGARLSVEGALPSAAASTFPVLSEAVSGTDGTFALAGLPARSSIFVAAAGHHARVLGGVQVEPGGTAGPVEVRLRPTADGEEPRVDLAGIGAVLAPSGDGLAVAQVIAGGGAAEVGLGRGDLVVEVDGRQVAELGMAGAIDAIRGPEGTSVLLKVRRGTSTFDVRVPRRLVRG
;
A
#
# COMPACT_ATOMS: atom_id res chain seq x y z
N MET A 1 -47.60 42.21 16.17
CA MET A 1 -48.57 41.88 15.11
C MET A 1 -48.15 40.57 14.47
N GLN A 2 -48.96 39.53 14.68
CA GLN A 2 -48.78 38.20 14.08
C GLN A 2 -48.99 38.28 12.56
N SER A 3 -48.37 37.38 11.79
CA SER A 3 -48.91 37.00 10.48
C SER A 3 -49.31 35.52 10.47
N PRO A 4 -50.47 35.16 9.90
CA PRO A 4 -51.19 33.91 10.16
C PRO A 4 -50.86 32.82 9.13
N ARG A 5 -49.75 32.94 8.39
CA ARG A 5 -49.44 32.05 7.27
C ARG A 5 -48.77 30.73 7.69
N ARG A 6 -48.19 30.65 8.89
CA ARG A 6 -47.49 29.43 9.36
C ARG A 6 -48.41 28.31 9.84
N THR A 7 -49.63 28.62 10.30
CA THR A 7 -50.58 27.60 10.78
C THR A 7 -51.34 26.90 9.65
N ALA A 8 -51.53 27.56 8.50
CA ALA A 8 -52.20 26.96 7.34
C ALA A 8 -51.36 25.87 6.64
N PHE A 9 -50.03 26.04 6.56
CA PHE A 9 -49.13 25.04 5.97
C PHE A 9 -48.93 23.80 6.85
N LEU A 10 -48.98 23.95 8.18
CA LEU A 10 -48.89 22.81 9.11
C LEU A 10 -50.14 21.92 9.05
N ALA A 11 -51.32 22.52 8.90
CA ALA A 11 -52.59 21.78 8.81
C ALA A 11 -52.71 20.98 7.49
N LEU A 12 -52.19 21.52 6.38
CA LEU A 12 -52.20 20.83 5.08
C LEU A 12 -51.20 19.65 5.04
N GLY A 13 -50.06 19.77 5.73
CA GLY A 13 -49.06 18.70 5.84
C GLY A 13 -49.55 17.49 6.64
N LEU A 14 -50.30 17.71 7.73
CA LEU A 14 -50.87 16.64 8.55
C LEU A 14 -52.00 15.86 7.84
N ALA A 15 -52.80 16.54 7.01
CA ALA A 15 -53.83 15.87 6.20
C ALA A 15 -53.25 15.00 5.07
N LEU A 16 -52.12 15.41 4.48
CA LEU A 16 -51.44 14.63 3.44
C LEU A 16 -50.77 13.38 4.01
N LEU A 17 -50.21 13.48 5.23
CA LEU A 17 -49.59 12.35 5.93
C LEU A 17 -50.61 11.27 6.33
N ALA A 18 -51.82 11.67 6.74
CA ALA A 18 -52.91 10.73 7.05
C ALA A 18 -53.42 9.98 5.81
N LEU A 19 -53.43 10.63 4.64
CA LEU A 19 -53.83 10.01 3.37
C LEU A 19 -52.80 9.00 2.84
N LEU A 20 -51.50 9.28 3.04
CA LEU A 20 -50.42 8.37 2.66
C LEU A 20 -50.36 7.12 3.56
N LEU A 21 -50.67 7.27 4.87
CA LEU A 21 -50.77 6.14 5.80
C LEU A 21 -51.97 5.23 5.49
N ALA A 22 -53.10 5.78 5.01
CA ALA A 22 -54.24 4.98 4.57
C ALA A 22 -53.97 4.19 3.28
N ALA A 23 -53.17 4.74 2.35
CA ALA A 23 -52.77 4.06 1.12
C ALA A 23 -51.75 2.92 1.34
N ALA A 24 -50.92 3.02 2.39
CA ALA A 24 -49.94 1.99 2.75
C ALA A 24 -50.57 0.74 3.39
N LEU A 25 -51.73 0.89 4.04
CA LEU A 25 -52.47 -0.22 4.66
C LEU A 25 -53.28 -1.07 3.66
N LEU A 26 -53.54 -0.56 2.46
CA LEU A 26 -54.32 -1.24 1.41
C LEU A 26 -53.47 -2.07 0.41
N ARG A 27 -52.14 -2.09 0.54
CA ARG A 27 -51.24 -2.86 -0.36
C ARG A 27 -50.77 -4.22 0.19
N ARG A 28 -51.28 -4.65 1.35
CA ARG A 28 -50.93 -5.96 1.94
C ARG A 28 -52.02 -7.01 1.72
N THR A 29 -52.27 -7.43 0.48
CA THR A 29 -52.97 -8.69 0.17
C THR A 29 -52.73 -9.14 -1.28
N ALA A 30 -51.88 -10.14 -1.52
CA ALA A 30 -52.11 -11.27 -2.45
C ALA A 30 -50.87 -12.20 -2.56
N PRO A 31 -51.03 -13.52 -2.80
CA PRO A 31 -50.01 -14.57 -2.61
C PRO A 31 -49.39 -15.16 -3.90
N ASP A 32 -48.32 -15.96 -3.69
CA ASP A 32 -47.50 -16.74 -4.65
C ASP A 32 -48.23 -17.81 -5.48
N GLU A 33 -47.68 -18.16 -6.66
CA GLU A 33 -47.76 -19.51 -7.28
C GLU A 33 -46.70 -19.75 -8.41
N PRO A 34 -46.41 -21.02 -8.81
CA PRO A 34 -45.10 -21.51 -9.24
C PRO A 34 -44.95 -21.91 -10.74
N GLY A 35 -43.71 -22.27 -11.15
CA GLY A 35 -43.29 -22.56 -12.55
C GLY A 35 -43.60 -23.96 -13.11
N PRO A 36 -43.03 -24.33 -14.28
CA PRO A 36 -42.45 -25.67 -14.42
C PRO A 36 -41.19 -25.82 -15.31
N GLN A 37 -40.57 -26.99 -15.16
CA GLN A 37 -39.30 -27.51 -15.68
C GLN A 37 -39.42 -28.15 -17.09
N GLY A 38 -38.27 -28.39 -17.76
CA GLY A 38 -38.15 -29.36 -18.85
C GLY A 38 -36.73 -29.50 -19.46
N ALA A 39 -36.16 -30.72 -19.35
CA ALA A 39 -34.99 -31.27 -20.07
C ALA A 39 -35.34 -32.75 -20.46
N PRO A 40 -34.54 -33.58 -21.17
CA PRO A 40 -33.35 -33.38 -22.04
C PRO A 40 -33.37 -34.18 -23.41
N ALA A 41 -32.35 -33.94 -24.27
CA ALA A 41 -31.57 -34.78 -25.25
C ALA A 41 -32.17 -36.04 -25.97
N PRO A 42 -31.74 -36.49 -27.19
CA PRO A 42 -30.35 -36.94 -27.49
C PRO A 42 -29.81 -36.95 -28.96
N THR A 43 -28.58 -37.44 -29.02
CA THR A 43 -27.51 -37.71 -30.03
C THR A 43 -27.76 -38.67 -31.21
N ALA A 44 -26.93 -38.53 -32.27
CA ALA A 44 -26.15 -39.59 -32.97
C ALA A 44 -25.11 -38.91 -33.92
N GLY A 45 -23.78 -39.13 -33.86
CA GLY A 45 -23.01 -40.31 -34.32
C GLY A 45 -22.62 -40.14 -35.82
N VAL A 46 -21.40 -40.35 -36.36
CA VAL A 46 -20.27 -41.24 -36.05
C VAL A 46 -18.99 -40.79 -36.83
N ARG A 47 -17.82 -41.15 -36.27
CA ARG A 47 -16.40 -41.17 -36.78
C ARG A 47 -16.18 -41.98 -38.09
N PRO A 48 -14.97 -42.10 -38.74
CA PRO A 48 -13.60 -42.06 -38.18
C PRO A 48 -12.47 -41.41 -39.04
N ALA A 49 -11.29 -41.25 -38.43
CA ALA A 49 -9.98 -40.89 -39.03
C ALA A 49 -9.26 -42.16 -39.57
N PRO A 50 -8.15 -42.11 -40.36
CA PRO A 50 -6.84 -41.62 -39.87
C PRO A 50 -5.78 -41.05 -40.89
N ALA A 51 -4.77 -40.40 -40.29
CA ALA A 51 -3.32 -40.36 -40.58
C ALA A 51 -2.67 -39.45 -41.66
N ALA A 52 -1.96 -38.43 -41.13
CA ALA A 52 -0.56 -38.03 -41.36
C ALA A 52 -0.09 -37.37 -42.69
N ARG A 53 0.26 -36.08 -42.60
CA ARG A 53 1.55 -35.51 -43.02
C ARG A 53 1.72 -34.06 -42.52
N ALA A 54 2.92 -33.75 -42.04
CA ALA A 54 3.47 -32.39 -41.91
C ALA A 54 4.99 -32.50 -42.18
N PRO A 55 5.76 -31.42 -42.41
CA PRO A 55 5.41 -30.02 -42.71
C PRO A 55 6.16 -29.46 -43.94
N GLU A 56 5.82 -28.25 -44.40
CA GLU A 56 6.80 -27.39 -45.10
C GLU A 56 6.62 -25.93 -44.64
N ALA A 57 7.66 -25.40 -44.01
CA ALA A 57 7.72 -24.04 -43.49
C ALA A 57 8.45 -23.12 -44.49
N PRO A 58 7.98 -21.87 -44.70
CA PRO A 58 8.71 -20.87 -45.49
C PRO A 58 9.92 -20.31 -44.70
N PRO A 59 10.90 -19.70 -45.40
CA PRO A 59 12.29 -19.60 -44.94
C PRO A 59 12.52 -18.55 -43.84
N PRO A 60 13.57 -18.70 -43.02
CA PRO A 60 13.94 -17.75 -41.99
C PRO A 60 14.52 -16.48 -42.61
N THR A 61 13.96 -15.32 -42.23
CA THR A 61 14.59 -14.01 -42.42
C THR A 61 15.55 -13.78 -41.25
N ALA A 62 16.81 -13.51 -41.58
CA ALA A 62 17.89 -13.32 -40.63
C ALA A 62 17.77 -12.01 -39.84
N LEU A 63 17.90 -12.11 -38.53
CA LEU A 63 18.65 -11.16 -37.69
C LEU A 63 19.41 -11.97 -36.64
N PRO A 64 20.74 -12.08 -36.67
CA PRO A 64 21.49 -12.58 -35.54
C PRO A 64 22.07 -11.39 -34.77
N ILE A 65 21.38 -10.93 -33.72
CA ILE A 65 22.09 -10.31 -32.61
C ILE A 65 22.79 -11.47 -31.89
N ARG A 66 24.10 -11.58 -32.08
CA ARG A 66 24.98 -12.46 -31.31
C ARG A 66 25.15 -11.87 -29.91
N VAL A 67 24.77 -12.63 -28.90
CA VAL A 67 25.32 -12.50 -27.55
C VAL A 67 26.48 -13.50 -27.46
N PRO A 68 27.73 -13.09 -27.13
CA PRO A 68 28.80 -14.05 -26.91
C PRO A 68 28.43 -14.95 -25.72
N PRO A 69 28.73 -16.26 -25.77
CA PRO A 69 28.54 -17.11 -24.60
C PRO A 69 29.41 -16.55 -23.47
N ALA A 70 28.79 -16.21 -22.35
CA ALA A 70 29.52 -16.10 -21.10
C ALA A 70 30.26 -17.43 -20.90
N ALA A 71 31.54 -17.34 -20.56
CA ALA A 71 32.36 -18.52 -20.30
C ALA A 71 31.60 -19.46 -19.35
N PRO A 72 31.56 -20.78 -19.63
CA PRO A 72 30.96 -21.71 -18.70
C PRO A 72 31.65 -21.55 -17.36
N ALA A 73 30.84 -21.41 -16.31
CA ALA A 73 31.30 -21.65 -14.96
C ALA A 73 32.03 -23.01 -14.93
N PRO A 74 33.10 -23.15 -14.13
CA PRO A 74 33.82 -24.41 -14.04
C PRO A 74 32.83 -25.57 -13.79
N PRO A 75 33.02 -26.74 -14.42
CA PRO A 75 32.02 -27.82 -14.56
C PRO A 75 31.56 -28.50 -13.25
N ASP A 76 31.96 -27.98 -12.09
CA ASP A 76 31.63 -28.52 -10.76
C ASP A 76 30.98 -27.49 -9.81
N ALA A 77 30.62 -26.29 -10.27
CA ALA A 77 29.86 -25.36 -9.43
C ALA A 77 28.36 -25.64 -9.57
N ALA A 78 27.74 -26.21 -8.53
CA ALA A 78 26.29 -26.41 -8.48
C ALA A 78 25.54 -25.11 -8.85
N PRO A 79 24.45 -25.17 -9.63
CA PRO A 79 23.67 -23.98 -9.96
C PRO A 79 23.15 -23.32 -8.68
N ALA A 80 22.96 -21.99 -8.73
CA ALA A 80 22.28 -21.31 -7.63
C ALA A 80 20.86 -21.88 -7.47
N SER A 81 20.36 -21.99 -6.24
CA SER A 81 18.94 -22.33 -6.04
C SER A 81 18.27 -21.40 -5.04
N PHE A 82 17.02 -21.08 -5.31
CA PHE A 82 16.13 -20.32 -4.46
C PHE A 82 14.92 -21.18 -4.15
N GLU A 83 14.79 -21.58 -2.88
CA GLU A 83 13.77 -22.49 -2.39
C GLU A 83 12.90 -21.79 -1.35
N GLY A 84 11.59 -21.99 -1.45
CA GLY A 84 10.65 -21.28 -0.62
C GLY A 84 9.23 -21.82 -0.68
N LYS A 85 8.30 -21.08 -0.11
CA LYS A 85 6.86 -21.34 -0.15
C LYS A 85 6.09 -20.11 -0.58
N VAL A 86 5.09 -20.31 -1.43
CA VAL A 86 4.02 -19.33 -1.64
C VAL A 86 2.92 -19.64 -0.62
N VAL A 87 2.54 -18.65 0.17
CA VAL A 87 1.56 -18.79 1.26
C VAL A 87 0.47 -17.73 1.15
N ALA A 88 -0.72 -18.06 1.62
CA ALA A 88 -1.85 -17.14 1.68
C ALA A 88 -1.61 -16.11 2.80
N ALA A 89 -1.69 -14.82 2.45
CA ALA A 89 -1.53 -13.75 3.42
C ALA A 89 -2.61 -13.86 4.51
N GLY A 90 -2.19 -13.88 5.78
CA GLY A 90 -3.07 -13.98 6.95
C GLY A 90 -3.18 -15.38 7.54
N SER A 91 -3.39 -16.42 6.74
CA SER A 91 -3.48 -17.81 7.25
C SER A 91 -2.13 -18.54 7.27
N GLY A 92 -1.18 -18.12 6.41
CA GLY A 92 0.10 -18.81 6.22
C GLY A 92 -0.02 -20.17 5.53
N ALA A 93 -1.22 -20.55 5.07
CA ALA A 93 -1.43 -21.81 4.36
C ALA A 93 -0.73 -21.77 2.99
N GLY A 94 -0.11 -22.89 2.58
CA GLY A 94 0.52 -22.99 1.26
C GLY A 94 -0.47 -22.77 0.11
N VAL A 95 -0.06 -22.03 -0.91
CA VAL A 95 -0.88 -21.76 -2.11
C VAL A 95 -0.51 -22.76 -3.21
N PRO A 96 -1.32 -23.82 -3.41
CA PRO A 96 -0.99 -24.86 -4.38
C PRO A 96 -1.05 -24.33 -5.81
N GLY A 97 -0.08 -24.73 -6.64
CA GLY A 97 -0.09 -24.44 -8.07
C GLY A 97 0.18 -22.98 -8.44
N ALA A 98 0.57 -22.14 -7.48
CA ALA A 98 1.01 -20.77 -7.74
C ALA A 98 2.14 -20.76 -8.78
N GLU A 99 2.07 -19.86 -9.75
CA GLU A 99 3.04 -19.71 -10.82
C GLU A 99 3.89 -18.47 -10.56
N LEU A 100 5.20 -18.66 -10.47
CA LEU A 100 6.19 -17.61 -10.23
C LEU A 100 6.96 -17.38 -11.52
N THR A 101 6.99 -16.14 -11.99
CA THR A 101 7.78 -15.72 -13.15
C THR A 101 8.91 -14.82 -12.70
N PHE A 102 10.13 -15.16 -13.08
CA PHE A 102 11.34 -14.40 -12.84
C PHE A 102 11.82 -13.81 -14.16
N SER A 103 12.35 -12.59 -14.11
CA SER A 103 12.85 -11.87 -15.27
C SER A 103 14.26 -11.37 -15.05
N ARG A 104 14.99 -11.23 -16.15
CA ARG A 104 16.29 -10.58 -16.28
C ARG A 104 16.30 -9.88 -17.64
N ALA A 105 17.18 -8.90 -17.85
CA ALA A 105 17.35 -8.21 -19.13
C ALA A 105 17.31 -9.17 -20.35
N GLY A 106 16.17 -9.21 -21.05
CA GLY A 106 15.92 -10.02 -22.25
C GLY A 106 15.54 -11.50 -22.02
N ALA A 107 15.38 -11.96 -20.77
CA ALA A 107 15.07 -13.34 -20.43
C ALA A 107 14.00 -13.46 -19.34
N ALA A 108 13.24 -14.56 -19.36
CA ALA A 108 12.31 -14.90 -18.31
C ALA A 108 12.29 -16.41 -18.07
N ALA A 109 12.01 -16.80 -16.84
CA ALA A 109 11.87 -18.19 -16.43
C ALA A 109 10.74 -18.31 -15.42
N SER A 110 9.94 -19.38 -15.51
CA SER A 110 8.81 -19.59 -14.61
C SER A 110 8.87 -20.94 -13.93
N VAL A 111 8.37 -21.01 -12.70
CA VAL A 111 8.24 -22.25 -11.92
C VAL A 111 6.85 -22.31 -11.29
N ARG A 112 6.36 -23.53 -11.05
CA ARG A 112 5.08 -23.76 -10.39
C ARG A 112 5.30 -24.33 -8.99
N ALA A 113 4.60 -23.76 -8.02
CA ALA A 113 4.59 -24.26 -6.65
C ALA A 113 3.85 -25.59 -6.55
N GLY A 114 4.35 -26.49 -5.69
CA GLY A 114 3.74 -27.77 -5.37
C GLY A 114 2.46 -27.64 -4.52
N PRO A 115 1.90 -28.78 -4.08
CA PRO A 115 0.62 -28.82 -3.33
C PRO A 115 0.65 -28.11 -1.97
N ASP A 116 1.82 -27.99 -1.34
CA ASP A 116 2.02 -27.28 -0.07
C ASP A 116 2.53 -25.84 -0.28
N GLY A 117 2.48 -25.34 -1.52
CA GLY A 117 3.02 -24.04 -1.91
C GLY A 117 4.54 -24.01 -2.09
N ALA A 118 5.26 -25.11 -1.92
CA ALA A 118 6.72 -25.12 -2.05
C ALA A 118 7.16 -24.89 -3.50
N PHE A 119 8.17 -24.05 -3.71
CA PHE A 119 8.79 -23.82 -5.00
C PHE A 119 10.31 -23.96 -4.92
N ARG A 120 10.92 -24.31 -6.05
CA ARG A 120 12.37 -24.27 -6.26
C ARG A 120 12.63 -23.60 -7.60
N PHE A 121 13.38 -22.52 -7.56
CA PHE A 121 13.85 -21.80 -8.74
C PHE A 121 15.36 -21.96 -8.87
N GLU A 122 15.78 -22.48 -10.01
CA GLU A 122 17.19 -22.59 -10.40
C GLU A 122 17.41 -21.63 -11.57
N PRO A 123 18.01 -20.46 -11.33
CA PRO A 123 18.24 -19.49 -12.39
C PRO A 123 19.17 -20.10 -13.45
N PRO A 124 18.81 -20.02 -14.74
CA PRO A 124 19.65 -20.54 -15.83
C PRO A 124 21.04 -19.89 -15.90
N GLU A 125 21.15 -18.64 -15.41
CA GLU A 125 22.38 -17.85 -15.42
C GLU A 125 22.60 -17.15 -14.09
N THR A 126 23.88 -17.01 -13.69
CA THR A 126 24.27 -16.21 -12.53
C THR A 126 24.07 -14.72 -12.79
N GLY A 127 23.73 -13.97 -11.75
CA GLY A 127 23.47 -12.54 -11.80
C GLY A 127 22.13 -12.16 -11.19
N ARG A 128 21.70 -10.93 -11.46
CA ARG A 128 20.49 -10.35 -10.90
C ARG A 128 19.24 -10.84 -11.62
N TRP A 129 18.29 -11.38 -10.86
CA TRP A 129 16.95 -11.75 -11.31
C TRP A 129 15.90 -10.98 -10.50
N LEU A 130 14.78 -10.66 -11.14
CA LEU A 130 13.65 -9.99 -10.54
C LEU A 130 12.43 -10.90 -10.53
N LEU A 131 11.70 -10.98 -9.42
CA LEU A 131 10.40 -11.66 -9.41
C LEU A 131 9.38 -10.79 -10.17
N ALA A 132 9.07 -11.18 -11.39
CA ALA A 132 8.23 -10.39 -12.30
C ALA A 132 6.74 -10.58 -12.05
N ALA A 133 6.32 -11.82 -11.74
CA ALA A 133 4.94 -12.10 -11.40
C ALA A 133 4.81 -13.30 -10.45
N VAL A 134 3.77 -13.30 -9.62
CA VAL A 134 3.26 -14.49 -8.93
C VAL A 134 1.74 -14.50 -9.05
N THR A 135 1.20 -15.58 -9.61
CA THR A 135 -0.24 -15.74 -9.84
C THR A 135 -0.75 -17.05 -9.26
N ALA A 136 -1.94 -17.02 -8.67
CA ALA A 136 -2.65 -18.22 -8.27
C ALA A 136 -4.17 -17.99 -8.36
N PRO A 137 -4.97 -19.01 -8.74
CA PRO A 137 -6.42 -18.90 -8.73
C PRO A 137 -6.97 -18.51 -7.35
N GLY A 138 -7.87 -17.53 -7.28
CA GLY A 138 -8.45 -17.04 -6.03
C GLY A 138 -7.56 -16.07 -5.22
N PHE A 139 -6.40 -15.70 -5.75
CA PHE A 139 -5.47 -14.74 -5.15
C PHE A 139 -5.28 -13.53 -6.06
N LEU A 140 -4.98 -12.39 -5.45
CA LEU A 140 -4.51 -11.22 -6.16
C LEU A 140 -3.10 -11.49 -6.69
N PRO A 141 -2.82 -11.20 -7.97
CA PRO A 141 -1.51 -11.41 -8.53
C PRO A 141 -0.53 -10.40 -7.92
N PHE A 142 0.69 -10.85 -7.61
CA PHE A 142 1.82 -9.95 -7.50
C PHE A 142 2.39 -9.76 -8.90
N ALA A 143 2.13 -8.63 -9.56
CA ALA A 143 2.57 -8.39 -10.94
C ALA A 143 2.96 -6.92 -11.15
N PRO A 144 4.12 -6.47 -10.63
CA PRO A 144 4.63 -5.13 -10.91
C PRO A 144 4.87 -4.90 -12.41
N GLU A 145 5.06 -3.65 -12.82
CA GLU A 145 5.47 -3.34 -14.20
C GLU A 145 6.80 -4.03 -14.54
N TRP A 146 6.93 -4.46 -15.80
CA TRP A 146 8.11 -5.19 -16.26
C TRP A 146 9.40 -4.42 -15.97
N GLY A 147 10.40 -5.09 -15.39
CA GLY A 147 11.68 -4.46 -15.00
C GLY A 147 11.63 -3.58 -13.74
N HIS A 148 10.44 -3.35 -13.17
CA HIS A 148 10.25 -2.47 -12.01
C HIS A 148 9.91 -3.23 -10.71
N SER A 149 10.04 -4.55 -10.71
CA SER A 149 9.77 -5.36 -9.52
C SER A 149 10.62 -4.93 -8.32
N PRO A 150 10.04 -4.80 -7.12
CA PRO A 150 10.77 -4.50 -5.89
C PRO A 150 11.52 -5.71 -5.33
N VAL A 151 11.35 -6.93 -5.87
CA VAL A 151 11.97 -8.15 -5.35
C VAL A 151 13.13 -8.59 -6.24
N GLN A 152 14.32 -8.66 -5.66
CA GLN A 152 15.57 -9.02 -6.31
C GLN A 152 16.18 -10.29 -5.72
N LEU A 153 16.59 -11.20 -6.60
CA LEU A 153 17.30 -12.43 -6.32
C LEU A 153 18.69 -12.34 -6.98
N ASP A 154 19.75 -12.41 -6.19
CA ASP A 154 21.12 -12.37 -6.73
C ASP A 154 21.69 -13.79 -6.78
N ALA A 155 21.73 -14.35 -7.99
CA ALA A 155 22.15 -15.72 -8.25
C ALA A 155 23.69 -15.79 -8.38
N ALA A 156 24.34 -16.52 -7.49
CA ALA A 156 25.77 -16.82 -7.58
C ALA A 156 26.00 -18.33 -7.53
N ALA A 157 26.98 -18.82 -8.30
CA ALA A 157 27.26 -20.25 -8.41
C ALA A 157 27.54 -20.88 -7.03
N GLY A 158 26.96 -22.05 -6.77
CA GLY A 158 27.05 -22.78 -5.50
C GLY A 158 26.31 -22.14 -4.32
N ARG A 159 25.53 -21.07 -4.53
CA ARG A 159 24.73 -20.42 -3.47
C ARG A 159 23.30 -20.94 -3.47
N HIS A 160 22.86 -21.38 -2.31
CA HIS A 160 21.50 -21.85 -2.08
C HIS A 160 20.83 -20.96 -1.04
N VAL A 161 19.68 -20.40 -1.39
CA VAL A 161 18.82 -19.67 -0.47
C VAL A 161 17.58 -20.52 -0.21
N ARG A 162 17.27 -20.73 1.07
CA ARG A 162 16.09 -21.49 1.51
C ARG A 162 15.24 -20.64 2.45
N GLY A 163 13.98 -21.02 2.60
CA GLY A 163 13.06 -20.36 3.53
C GLY A 163 12.52 -19.04 3.00
N ILE A 164 12.49 -18.84 1.68
CA ILE A 164 11.82 -17.69 1.08
C ILE A 164 10.32 -17.89 1.25
N GLU A 165 9.63 -16.91 1.83
CA GLU A 165 8.18 -16.90 1.87
C GLU A 165 7.62 -15.78 1.00
N ILE A 166 6.72 -16.13 0.10
CA ILE A 166 6.00 -15.19 -0.76
C ILE A 166 4.54 -15.21 -0.34
N HIS A 167 4.04 -14.08 0.14
CA HIS A 167 2.68 -13.97 0.64
C HIS A 167 1.76 -13.43 -0.47
N LEU A 168 0.75 -14.21 -0.86
CA LEU A 168 -0.30 -13.76 -1.79
C LEU A 168 -1.56 -13.39 -1.03
N ALA A 169 -2.05 -12.18 -1.25
CA ALA A 169 -3.34 -11.76 -0.73
C ALA A 169 -4.46 -12.52 -1.46
N GLN A 170 -5.43 -13.03 -0.69
CA GLN A 170 -6.62 -13.61 -1.28
C GLN A 170 -7.39 -12.52 -2.04
N ALA A 171 -7.95 -12.87 -3.20
CA ALA A 171 -8.86 -11.99 -3.95
C ALA A 171 -10.24 -11.99 -3.28
N ALA A 172 -10.28 -11.55 -2.02
CA ALA A 172 -11.51 -11.34 -1.29
C ALA A 172 -12.29 -10.21 -1.97
N GLU A 173 -13.56 -10.48 -2.26
CA GLU A 173 -14.44 -9.50 -2.85
C GLU A 173 -14.81 -8.45 -1.79
N LEU A 174 -14.43 -7.20 -2.05
CA LEU A 174 -14.76 -6.03 -1.26
C LEU A 174 -16.03 -5.38 -1.84
N GLU A 175 -16.87 -4.85 -0.96
CA GLU A 175 -18.03 -4.05 -1.33
C GLU A 175 -17.67 -2.57 -1.31
N GLY A 176 -17.76 -1.92 -2.47
CA GLY A 176 -17.57 -0.49 -2.60
C GLY A 176 -18.90 0.25 -2.59
N HIS A 177 -18.97 1.42 -1.96
CA HIS A 177 -20.13 2.31 -2.01
C HIS A 177 -19.72 3.71 -2.46
N VAL A 178 -20.45 4.28 -3.42
CA VAL A 178 -20.29 5.68 -3.81
C VAL A 178 -21.45 6.48 -3.23
N VAL A 179 -21.12 7.50 -2.44
CA VAL A 179 -22.09 8.38 -1.78
C VAL A 179 -21.79 9.84 -2.08
N ASP A 180 -22.80 10.69 -1.95
CA ASP A 180 -22.60 12.13 -1.87
C ASP A 180 -22.24 12.57 -0.42
N ARG A 181 -22.03 13.87 -0.24
CA ARG A 181 -21.69 14.46 1.06
C ARG A 181 -22.76 14.27 2.15
N ASP A 182 -24.01 14.09 1.75
CA ASP A 182 -25.11 13.85 2.69
C ASP A 182 -25.24 12.35 3.01
N GLY A 183 -24.37 11.51 2.45
CA GLY A 183 -24.37 10.06 2.60
C GLY A 183 -25.37 9.35 1.69
N ALA A 184 -25.99 10.05 0.74
CA ALA A 184 -26.95 9.43 -0.17
C ALA A 184 -26.22 8.64 -1.26
N PRO A 185 -26.70 7.43 -1.62
CA PRO A 185 -26.04 6.59 -2.62
C PRO A 185 -26.09 7.22 -4.02
N VAL A 186 -24.97 7.19 -4.72
CA VAL A 186 -24.84 7.74 -6.09
C VAL A 186 -24.75 6.60 -7.09
N ALA A 187 -25.80 6.44 -7.90
CA ALA A 187 -25.90 5.40 -8.92
C ALA A 187 -25.21 5.78 -10.24
N GLY A 188 -24.64 4.79 -10.93
CA GLY A 188 -23.98 4.96 -12.22
C GLY A 188 -22.76 5.88 -12.16
N ALA A 189 -22.03 5.86 -11.05
CA ALA A 189 -20.73 6.49 -10.91
C ALA A 189 -19.67 5.57 -11.52
N ASP A 190 -18.75 6.16 -12.27
CA ASP A 190 -17.57 5.52 -12.86
C ASP A 190 -16.50 5.38 -11.79
N VAL A 191 -16.08 4.15 -11.47
CA VAL A 191 -15.11 3.89 -10.41
C VAL A 191 -13.86 3.24 -10.99
N ARG A 192 -12.70 3.79 -10.65
CA ARG A 192 -11.38 3.29 -11.06
C ARG A 192 -10.54 2.89 -9.87
N LEU A 193 -9.82 1.78 -10.00
CA LEU A 193 -8.77 1.36 -9.09
C LEU A 193 -7.44 1.95 -9.57
N LEU A 194 -6.80 2.75 -8.72
CA LEU A 194 -5.52 3.40 -8.96
C LEU A 194 -4.42 2.74 -8.12
N GLY A 195 -3.20 2.70 -8.65
CA GLY A 195 -2.02 2.21 -7.92
C GLY A 195 -1.95 0.69 -7.72
N ALA A 196 -2.98 -0.07 -8.08
CA ALA A 196 -2.88 -1.51 -8.27
C ALA A 196 -2.39 -1.78 -9.68
N ALA A 197 -1.27 -2.49 -9.83
CA ALA A 197 -0.73 -3.07 -11.08
C ALA A 197 -1.57 -2.73 -12.33
N GLY A 198 -1.35 -1.53 -12.89
CA GLY A 198 -2.23 -0.95 -13.91
C GLY A 198 -2.13 -1.65 -15.27
N GLU A 199 -2.66 -1.04 -16.33
CA GLU A 199 -2.64 -1.58 -17.71
C GLU A 199 -1.26 -2.05 -18.22
N ALA A 200 -0.16 -1.58 -17.62
CA ALA A 200 1.22 -1.96 -17.94
C ALA A 200 1.75 -3.16 -17.14
N ALA A 201 0.95 -3.76 -16.26
CA ALA A 201 1.29 -4.95 -15.50
C ALA A 201 1.21 -6.21 -16.37
N LEU A 202 2.02 -7.21 -16.03
CA LEU A 202 2.01 -8.50 -16.71
C LEU A 202 0.66 -9.24 -16.60
N VAL A 203 -0.07 -9.01 -15.51
CA VAL A 203 -1.34 -9.67 -15.20
C VAL A 203 -2.30 -8.61 -14.66
N PRO A 204 -3.13 -8.00 -15.53
CA PRO A 204 -4.06 -6.96 -15.09
C PRO A 204 -5.17 -7.58 -14.24
N ILE A 205 -5.63 -6.83 -13.25
CA ILE A 205 -6.88 -7.09 -12.52
C ILE A 205 -7.96 -6.13 -13.03
N PRO A 206 -9.26 -6.46 -12.91
CA PRO A 206 -10.32 -5.51 -13.17
C PRO A 206 -10.09 -4.24 -12.34
N ASP A 207 -9.97 -3.10 -13.02
CA ASP A 207 -9.67 -1.80 -12.42
C ASP A 207 -10.76 -0.77 -12.70
N HIS A 208 -11.84 -1.17 -13.38
CA HIS A 208 -12.95 -0.30 -13.74
C HIS A 208 -14.30 -0.91 -13.36
N PHE A 209 -15.13 -0.11 -12.69
CA PHE A 209 -16.42 -0.54 -12.14
C PHE A 209 -17.46 0.56 -12.30
N THR A 210 -18.73 0.21 -12.13
CA THR A 210 -19.84 1.16 -12.12
C THR A 210 -20.74 0.90 -10.92
N SER A 211 -21.13 1.95 -10.20
CA SER A 211 -22.02 1.81 -9.04
C SER A 211 -23.47 1.50 -9.46
N ASP A 212 -24.12 0.62 -8.70
CA ASP A 212 -25.52 0.23 -8.90
C ASP A 212 -26.52 1.27 -8.36
N ALA A 213 -27.83 0.96 -8.38
CA ALA A 213 -28.88 1.84 -7.87
C ALA A 213 -28.77 2.17 -6.35
N ARG A 214 -28.02 1.37 -5.59
CA ARG A 214 -27.71 1.58 -4.17
C ARG A 214 -26.31 2.19 -3.99
N GLY A 215 -25.70 2.67 -5.07
CA GLY A 215 -24.33 3.19 -5.07
C GLY A 215 -23.28 2.10 -4.86
N ALA A 216 -23.65 0.81 -4.87
CA ALA A 216 -22.78 -0.29 -4.53
C ALA A 216 -22.06 -0.87 -5.77
N PHE A 217 -20.86 -1.41 -5.57
CA PHE A 217 -20.12 -2.18 -6.57
C PHE A 217 -19.23 -3.21 -5.86
N ARG A 218 -18.72 -4.19 -6.62
CA ARG A 218 -17.86 -5.25 -6.10
C ARG A 218 -16.52 -5.23 -6.79
N PHE A 219 -15.44 -5.40 -6.04
CA PHE A 219 -14.08 -5.34 -6.56
C PHE A 219 -13.14 -6.20 -5.71
N ALA A 220 -11.94 -6.47 -6.22
CA ALA A 220 -10.86 -7.06 -5.44
C ALA A 220 -9.60 -6.24 -5.69
N ALA A 221 -8.89 -5.88 -4.63
CA ALA A 221 -7.75 -4.99 -4.72
C ALA A 221 -6.73 -5.26 -3.62
N PRO A 222 -5.43 -5.04 -3.89
CA PRO A 222 -4.41 -5.12 -2.86
C PRO A 222 -4.56 -3.98 -1.85
N GLU A 223 -3.98 -4.18 -0.67
CA GLU A 223 -3.83 -3.12 0.33
C GLU A 223 -2.98 -1.96 -0.21
N GLY A 224 -3.35 -0.73 0.09
CA GLY A 224 -2.70 0.49 -0.40
C GLY A 224 -3.14 0.93 -1.81
N ALA A 225 -4.03 0.20 -2.47
CA ALA A 225 -4.69 0.69 -3.68
C ALA A 225 -5.70 1.80 -3.34
N VAL A 226 -6.04 2.64 -4.33
CA VAL A 226 -6.93 3.78 -4.15
C VAL A 226 -8.10 3.68 -5.11
N LEU A 227 -9.32 3.84 -4.61
CA LEU A 227 -10.51 3.98 -5.47
C LEU A 227 -10.70 5.46 -5.81
N GLU A 228 -11.01 5.73 -7.08
CA GLU A 228 -11.48 7.03 -7.54
C GLU A 228 -12.87 6.87 -8.17
N ALA A 229 -13.87 7.57 -7.64
CA ALA A 229 -15.23 7.57 -8.19
C ALA A 229 -15.55 8.90 -8.86
N ARG A 230 -16.28 8.86 -9.97
CA ARG A 230 -16.69 10.01 -10.77
C ARG A 230 -18.15 9.91 -11.17
N LYS A 231 -18.84 11.04 -11.11
CA LYS A 231 -20.21 11.18 -11.60
C LYS A 231 -20.41 12.59 -12.16
N ASP A 232 -21.12 12.70 -13.26
CA ASP A 232 -21.52 14.00 -13.79
C ASP A 232 -22.29 14.80 -12.75
N GLY A 233 -21.91 16.07 -12.59
CA GLY A 233 -22.45 16.92 -11.55
C GLY A 233 -21.84 16.71 -10.17
N PHE A 234 -20.71 16.01 -10.03
CA PHE A 234 -19.97 15.90 -8.77
C PHE A 234 -18.47 16.11 -8.99
N LEU A 235 -17.74 16.53 -7.95
CA LEU A 235 -16.28 16.45 -7.94
C LEU A 235 -15.85 15.00 -7.64
N PRO A 236 -14.73 14.50 -8.20
CA PRO A 236 -14.28 13.14 -7.97
C PRO A 236 -14.01 12.87 -6.49
N GLY A 237 -14.47 11.72 -6.02
CA GLY A 237 -14.19 11.19 -4.69
C GLY A 237 -13.03 10.19 -4.73
N ARG A 238 -12.28 10.08 -3.64
CA ARG A 238 -11.27 9.02 -3.48
C ARG A 238 -11.30 8.38 -2.10
N ALA A 239 -10.97 7.10 -2.05
CA ALA A 239 -10.80 6.35 -0.81
C ALA A 239 -9.59 5.41 -0.92
N ASP A 240 -8.76 5.38 0.11
CA ASP A 240 -7.64 4.45 0.23
C ASP A 240 -8.14 3.09 0.76
N ILE A 241 -7.54 1.99 0.29
CA ILE A 241 -7.86 0.64 0.75
C ILE A 241 -6.82 0.25 1.80
N GLY A 242 -7.10 0.57 3.06
CA GLY A 242 -6.24 0.27 4.20
C GLY A 242 -6.54 -1.07 4.88
N PRO A 243 -5.84 -1.36 5.98
CA PRO A 243 -6.09 -2.55 6.79
C PRO A 243 -7.53 -2.64 7.31
N LEU A 244 -8.11 -1.50 7.72
CA LEU A 244 -9.45 -1.45 8.30
C LEU A 244 -10.52 -1.82 7.28
N GLU A 245 -10.42 -1.24 6.10
CA GLU A 245 -11.31 -1.48 4.96
C GLU A 245 -11.29 -2.95 4.54
N ARG A 246 -10.09 -3.54 4.47
CA ARG A 246 -9.91 -4.96 4.11
C ARG A 246 -10.48 -5.91 5.14
N VAL A 247 -10.27 -5.62 6.43
CA VAL A 247 -10.82 -6.45 7.51
C VAL A 247 -12.35 -6.40 7.52
N ASN A 248 -12.95 -5.27 7.20
CA ASN A 248 -14.41 -5.11 7.19
C ASN A 248 -15.08 -5.44 5.86
N GLY A 249 -14.30 -5.61 4.78
CA GLY A 249 -14.83 -5.95 3.47
C GLY A 249 -15.57 -4.82 2.76
N ARG A 250 -15.43 -3.57 3.23
CA ARG A 250 -16.22 -2.42 2.76
C ARG A 250 -15.38 -1.17 2.59
N VAL A 251 -15.62 -0.42 1.50
CA VAL A 251 -15.00 0.88 1.22
C VAL A 251 -16.03 1.89 0.75
N THR A 252 -16.08 3.06 1.38
CA THR A 252 -16.96 4.16 0.96
C THR A 252 -16.16 5.24 0.26
N VAL A 253 -16.60 5.66 -0.93
CA VAL A 253 -16.04 6.77 -1.69
C VAL A 253 -17.05 7.93 -1.67
N GLU A 254 -16.73 9.00 -0.96
CA GLU A 254 -17.55 10.22 -0.91
C GLU A 254 -17.19 11.16 -2.09
N LEU A 255 -18.20 11.51 -2.90
CA LEU A 255 -18.05 12.48 -3.98
C LEU A 255 -18.13 13.92 -3.47
N GLY A 256 -17.34 14.80 -4.08
CA GLY A 256 -17.34 16.22 -3.72
C GLY A 256 -18.49 17.01 -4.38
N PRO A 257 -18.79 18.23 -3.88
CA PRO A 257 -19.98 18.99 -4.25
C PRO A 257 -20.00 19.45 -5.72
N ALA A 258 -21.19 19.40 -6.30
CA ALA A 258 -21.54 19.67 -7.70
C ALA A 258 -21.17 21.05 -8.26
N HIS A 259 -20.91 22.04 -7.39
CA HIS A 259 -21.03 23.46 -7.76
C HIS A 259 -19.79 24.06 -8.42
N ARG A 260 -18.73 23.28 -8.66
CA ARG A 260 -17.55 23.75 -9.40
C ARG A 260 -17.44 22.97 -10.71
N PRO A 261 -17.45 23.65 -11.88
CA PRO A 261 -17.13 22.99 -13.13
C PRO A 261 -15.75 22.34 -13.00
N LEU A 262 -15.68 21.02 -13.22
CA LEU A 262 -14.42 20.41 -13.60
C LEU A 262 -14.08 21.00 -14.97
N GLY A 263 -13.02 21.79 -15.04
CA GLY A 263 -12.46 22.19 -16.33
C GLY A 263 -12.14 20.97 -17.21
N GLU A 264 -11.86 21.21 -18.48
CA GLU A 264 -11.66 20.13 -19.44
C GLU A 264 -10.44 19.27 -19.07
N ARG A 265 -10.62 17.95 -19.18
CA ARG A 265 -9.50 17.01 -19.07
C ARG A 265 -8.64 17.12 -20.29
N ALA A 266 -7.33 17.18 -20.10
CA ALA A 266 -6.39 17.29 -21.21
C ALA A 266 -5.19 16.36 -21.02
N PRO A 267 -4.73 15.68 -22.08
CA PRO A 267 -3.56 14.79 -22.00
C PRO A 267 -2.29 15.59 -21.75
N VAL A 268 -1.26 14.93 -21.23
CA VAL A 268 0.07 15.52 -21.03
C VAL A 268 1.06 14.75 -21.90
N ALA A 269 1.73 15.46 -22.81
CA ALA A 269 2.60 14.83 -23.80
C ALA A 269 4.03 15.37 -23.71
N GLY A 270 5.00 14.50 -23.97
CA GLY A 270 6.41 14.87 -23.92
C GLY A 270 7.35 13.79 -24.39
N ARG A 271 8.61 13.92 -23.99
CA ARG A 271 9.68 12.95 -24.25
C ARG A 271 10.55 12.74 -23.03
N VAL A 272 11.08 11.53 -22.91
CA VAL A 272 12.08 11.14 -21.93
C VAL A 272 13.42 10.99 -22.65
N ILE A 273 14.44 11.70 -22.16
CA ILE A 273 15.79 11.69 -22.73
C ILE A 273 16.82 11.39 -21.65
N ALA A 274 17.95 10.83 -22.06
CA ALA A 274 19.13 10.74 -21.21
C ALA A 274 19.83 12.11 -21.14
N LYS A 275 20.58 12.32 -20.06
CA LYS A 275 21.58 13.41 -19.99
C LYS A 275 22.52 13.31 -21.20
N GLY A 276 22.49 14.33 -22.07
CA GLY A 276 23.16 14.32 -23.38
C GLY A 276 22.24 14.18 -24.60
N GLY A 277 20.93 13.99 -24.42
CA GLY A 277 19.91 14.19 -25.46
C GLY A 277 19.35 12.93 -26.14
N SER A 278 19.92 11.76 -25.91
CA SER A 278 19.43 10.50 -26.51
C SER A 278 18.04 10.12 -25.96
N PRO A 279 17.08 9.68 -26.79
CA PRO A 279 15.78 9.24 -26.32
C PRO A 279 15.89 7.96 -25.48
N ILE A 280 15.02 7.82 -24.48
CA ILE A 280 14.93 6.62 -23.65
C ILE A 280 13.61 5.92 -23.96
N ALA A 281 13.69 4.73 -24.55
CA ALA A 281 12.56 3.83 -24.74
C ALA A 281 12.28 3.00 -23.49
N GLY A 282 11.02 2.59 -23.28
CA GLY A 282 10.65 1.74 -22.15
C GLY A 282 10.66 2.44 -20.78
N ALA A 283 10.83 3.75 -20.70
CA ALA A 283 10.69 4.48 -19.44
C ALA A 283 9.23 4.54 -18.99
N LEU A 284 8.98 4.23 -17.73
CA LEU A 284 7.67 4.38 -17.09
C LEU A 284 7.49 5.85 -16.68
N VAL A 285 6.47 6.50 -17.24
CA VAL A 285 6.06 7.86 -16.91
C VAL A 285 4.75 7.80 -16.13
N THR A 286 4.71 8.43 -14.96
CA THR A 286 3.51 8.50 -14.12
C THR A 286 3.15 9.94 -13.80
N ALA A 287 1.85 10.21 -13.64
CA ALA A 287 1.34 11.49 -13.16
C ALA A 287 0.56 11.27 -11.86
N SER A 288 0.96 11.99 -10.81
CA SER A 288 0.23 12.04 -9.54
C SER A 288 -0.18 13.49 -9.24
N PRO A 289 -1.40 13.72 -8.71
CA PRO A 289 -1.82 15.04 -8.27
C PRO A 289 -0.85 15.63 -7.25
N GLU A 290 -0.53 16.91 -7.40
CA GLU A 290 0.31 17.64 -6.48
C GLU A 290 -0.57 18.39 -5.46
N ARG A 291 -0.90 17.71 -4.35
CA ARG A 291 -1.69 18.30 -3.24
C ARG A 291 -0.79 18.88 -2.13
N VAL A 292 -1.34 19.85 -1.39
CA VAL A 292 -0.63 20.64 -0.35
C VAL A 292 -0.37 19.84 0.94
N LEU A 293 -1.15 18.79 1.24
CA LEU A 293 -1.04 18.01 2.49
C LEU A 293 0.05 16.91 2.47
N GLY A 294 0.83 16.80 1.39
CA GLY A 294 2.11 16.10 1.43
C GLY A 294 2.09 14.56 1.47
N LEU A 295 0.92 13.93 1.39
CA LEU A 295 0.81 12.51 1.02
C LEU A 295 0.99 12.42 -0.50
N ASP A 296 1.94 11.61 -0.96
CA ASP A 296 2.09 11.35 -2.40
C ASP A 296 0.95 10.39 -2.81
N ASP A 297 -0.04 10.91 -3.54
CA ASP A 297 -1.18 10.12 -4.04
C ASP A 297 -0.72 9.05 -5.04
N ALA A 298 -1.46 7.93 -5.11
CA ALA A 298 -1.33 6.95 -6.18
C ALA A 298 -1.37 7.65 -7.56
N PRO A 299 -0.55 7.20 -8.53
CA PRO A 299 -0.56 7.77 -9.87
C PRO A 299 -1.95 7.61 -10.48
N THR A 300 -2.48 8.70 -11.03
CA THR A 300 -3.80 8.71 -11.70
C THR A 300 -3.69 8.34 -13.17
N ALA A 301 -2.48 8.39 -13.71
CA ALA A 301 -2.18 8.03 -15.08
C ALA A 301 -0.75 7.53 -15.17
N GLN A 302 -0.52 6.56 -16.07
CA GLN A 302 0.80 6.05 -16.39
C GLN A 302 0.89 5.66 -17.86
N VAL A 303 2.10 5.67 -18.40
CA VAL A 303 2.40 5.28 -19.78
C VAL A 303 3.86 4.86 -19.89
N VAL A 304 4.18 3.97 -20.83
CA VAL A 304 5.56 3.59 -21.17
C VAL A 304 5.99 4.33 -22.42
N THR A 305 7.19 4.89 -22.44
CA THR A 305 7.69 5.63 -23.60
C THR A 305 7.97 4.73 -24.81
N SER A 306 7.69 5.24 -26.00
CA SER A 306 8.01 4.62 -27.29
C SER A 306 9.51 4.56 -27.58
N ALA A 307 9.88 3.93 -28.71
CA ALA A 307 11.28 3.80 -29.15
C ALA A 307 12.02 5.14 -29.34
N ASP A 308 11.31 6.21 -29.70
CA ASP A 308 11.83 7.58 -29.82
C ASP A 308 11.70 8.39 -28.52
N GLY A 309 11.37 7.72 -27.41
CA GLY A 309 11.27 8.29 -26.07
C GLY A 309 10.04 9.16 -25.84
N ARG A 310 9.07 9.19 -26.76
CA ARG A 310 7.84 9.97 -26.59
C ARG A 310 6.87 9.27 -25.65
N PHE A 311 6.07 10.09 -24.97
CA PHE A 311 4.95 9.63 -24.16
C PHE A 311 3.76 10.57 -24.30
N GLU A 312 2.58 9.99 -24.13
CA GLU A 312 1.33 10.73 -23.98
C GLU A 312 0.55 10.10 -22.83
N LEU A 313 0.41 10.85 -21.74
CA LEU A 313 -0.40 10.44 -20.59
C LEU A 313 -1.88 10.64 -20.93
N PRO A 314 -2.76 9.72 -20.50
CA PRO A 314 -4.21 9.88 -20.58
C PRO A 314 -4.70 11.24 -20.04
N PRO A 315 -5.88 11.74 -20.49
CA PRO A 315 -6.40 13.03 -20.07
C PRO A 315 -6.48 13.19 -18.55
N LEU A 316 -5.85 14.25 -18.01
CA LEU A 316 -5.81 14.56 -16.58
C LEU A 316 -6.83 15.64 -16.23
N ASP A 317 -7.39 15.58 -15.01
CA ASP A 317 -8.26 16.64 -14.50
C ASP A 317 -7.51 17.96 -14.33
N PRO A 318 -8.19 19.12 -14.36
CA PRO A 318 -7.60 20.39 -13.97
C PRO A 318 -6.93 20.32 -12.59
N GLY A 319 -5.68 20.74 -12.54
CA GLY A 319 -4.90 20.71 -11.32
C GLY A 319 -3.41 20.90 -11.61
N ALA A 320 -2.62 20.79 -10.56
CA ALA A 320 -1.17 20.69 -10.65
C ALA A 320 -0.78 19.23 -10.46
N TYR A 321 0.08 18.71 -11.34
CA TYR A 321 0.59 17.35 -11.27
C TYR A 321 2.09 17.32 -11.08
N ARG A 322 2.54 16.27 -10.43
CA ARG A 322 3.93 15.80 -10.51
C ARG A 322 3.99 14.71 -11.58
N VAL A 323 4.76 14.95 -12.63
CA VAL A 323 5.04 13.94 -13.67
C VAL A 323 6.43 13.38 -13.42
N ARG A 324 6.54 12.07 -13.22
CA ARG A 324 7.79 11.37 -12.89
C ARG A 324 8.11 10.34 -13.96
N ALA A 325 9.35 10.31 -14.43
CA ALA A 325 9.87 9.27 -15.32
C ALA A 325 10.89 8.40 -14.58
N ARG A 326 10.83 7.09 -14.83
CA ARG A 326 11.78 6.08 -14.32
C ARG A 326 12.23 5.18 -15.46
N ALA A 327 13.51 4.85 -15.50
CA ALA A 327 14.07 3.87 -16.41
C ALA A 327 15.19 3.09 -15.69
N GLU A 328 15.41 1.86 -16.10
CA GLU A 328 16.54 1.05 -15.60
C GLU A 328 17.88 1.72 -15.96
N GLY A 329 18.84 1.67 -15.05
CA GLY A 329 20.16 2.31 -15.22
C GLY A 329 20.20 3.82 -14.94
N ARG A 330 19.08 4.45 -14.55
CA ARG A 330 18.93 5.91 -14.57
C ARG A 330 18.31 6.48 -13.30
N ALA A 331 18.78 7.66 -12.89
CA ALA A 331 18.16 8.42 -11.82
C ALA A 331 16.75 8.87 -12.25
N PRO A 332 15.72 8.73 -11.39
CA PRO A 332 14.38 9.20 -11.71
C PRO A 332 14.35 10.72 -11.84
N ALA A 333 13.63 11.22 -12.85
CA ALA A 333 13.39 12.65 -13.02
C ALA A 333 11.91 12.96 -12.76
N ALA A 334 11.64 14.15 -12.22
CA ALA A 334 10.28 14.61 -12.01
C ALA A 334 10.12 16.09 -12.32
N LEU A 335 9.03 16.44 -12.99
CA LEU A 335 8.54 17.81 -13.13
C LEU A 335 7.38 18.01 -12.17
N ARG A 336 7.33 19.20 -11.57
CA ARG A 336 6.30 19.60 -10.59
C ARG A 336 5.45 20.70 -11.16
N ARG A 337 4.22 20.83 -10.67
CA ARG A 337 3.22 21.81 -11.09
C ARG A 337 2.94 21.76 -12.60
N VAL A 338 2.96 20.56 -13.16
CA VAL A 338 2.58 20.31 -14.55
C VAL A 338 1.07 20.48 -14.66
N ALA A 339 0.64 21.36 -15.56
CA ALA A 339 -0.77 21.52 -15.88
C ALA A 339 -1.21 20.45 -16.90
N PRO A 340 -2.45 19.96 -16.84
CA PRO A 340 -3.08 19.22 -17.91
C PRO A 340 -2.98 19.97 -19.25
N GLY A 341 -2.85 19.24 -20.35
CA GLY A 341 -2.70 19.83 -21.69
C GLY A 341 -1.29 20.33 -21.99
N ALA A 342 -0.36 20.25 -21.04
CA ALA A 342 1.04 20.57 -21.29
C ALA A 342 1.62 19.63 -22.36
N LYS A 343 2.26 20.24 -23.36
CA LYS A 343 2.92 19.56 -24.48
C LYS A 343 4.42 19.78 -24.40
N ASP A 344 5.16 18.92 -25.09
CA ASP A 344 6.61 19.02 -25.25
C ASP A 344 7.39 19.01 -23.93
N LEU A 345 6.88 18.30 -22.91
CA LEU A 345 7.63 18.10 -21.68
C LEU A 345 8.92 17.33 -21.99
N VAL A 346 10.02 17.76 -21.38
CA VAL A 346 11.29 17.04 -21.46
C VAL A 346 11.67 16.57 -20.06
N LEU A 347 11.64 15.26 -19.86
CA LEU A 347 12.14 14.61 -18.66
C LEU A 347 13.54 14.08 -18.95
N GLU A 348 14.55 14.76 -18.43
CA GLU A 348 15.95 14.36 -18.60
C GLU A 348 16.41 13.49 -17.43
N LEU A 349 16.79 12.24 -17.73
CA LEU A 349 17.26 11.27 -16.75
C LEU A 349 18.78 11.24 -16.74
N ALA A 350 19.34 11.58 -15.57
CA ALA A 350 20.77 11.45 -15.31
C ALA A 350 21.16 9.97 -15.10
N ALA A 351 22.46 9.69 -15.08
CA ALA A 351 22.95 8.41 -14.60
C ALA A 351 22.54 8.23 -13.13
N GLY A 352 22.05 7.03 -12.78
CA GLY A 352 21.69 6.71 -11.41
C GLY A 352 22.94 6.61 -10.52
N GLY A 353 22.84 7.12 -9.30
CA GLY A 353 23.80 6.79 -8.25
C GLY A 353 23.61 5.34 -7.79
N ARG A 354 24.68 4.75 -7.25
CA ARG A 354 24.67 3.40 -6.70
C ARG A 354 24.80 3.42 -5.18
N LEU A 355 24.05 2.55 -4.51
CA LEU A 355 24.19 2.27 -3.08
C LEU A 355 24.48 0.78 -2.89
N ARG A 356 25.54 0.46 -2.16
CA ARG A 356 25.87 -0.91 -1.74
C ARG A 356 25.95 -1.02 -0.23
N GLY A 357 25.97 -2.24 0.27
CA GLY A 357 26.28 -2.51 1.66
C GLY A 357 25.97 -3.95 2.02
N CYS A 358 26.25 -4.32 3.26
CA CYS A 358 25.91 -5.63 3.80
C CYS A 358 25.17 -5.52 5.13
N VAL A 359 24.24 -6.44 5.33
CA VAL A 359 23.35 -6.53 6.48
C VAL A 359 23.72 -7.75 7.30
N ARG A 360 23.99 -7.53 8.58
CA ARG A 360 24.41 -8.57 9.53
C ARG A 360 23.57 -8.52 10.79
N SER A 361 23.48 -9.65 11.48
CA SER A 361 22.94 -9.69 12.84
C SER A 361 23.90 -8.98 13.80
N ALA A 362 23.40 -8.07 14.62
CA ALA A 362 24.21 -7.37 15.62
C ALA A 362 24.77 -8.33 16.69
N ALA A 363 24.03 -9.39 17.03
CA ALA A 363 24.44 -10.35 18.05
C ALA A 363 25.45 -11.38 17.52
N ALA A 364 25.21 -11.96 16.34
CA ALA A 364 25.98 -13.09 15.82
C ALA A 364 26.97 -12.72 14.70
N GLY A 365 26.89 -11.51 14.13
CA GLY A 365 27.70 -11.10 12.96
C GLY A 365 27.38 -11.83 11.65
N ALA A 366 26.47 -12.82 11.71
CA ALA A 366 26.01 -13.60 10.57
C ALA A 366 25.26 -12.72 9.55
N PRO A 367 25.38 -12.99 8.25
CA PRO A 367 24.64 -12.27 7.22
C PRO A 367 23.13 -12.50 7.39
N VAL A 368 22.34 -11.44 7.20
CA VAL A 368 20.88 -11.50 7.26
C VAL A 368 20.32 -11.55 5.84
N ALA A 369 19.46 -12.52 5.57
CA ALA A 369 18.70 -12.63 4.33
C ALA A 369 17.41 -13.42 4.58
N PRO A 370 16.26 -13.06 3.97
CA PRO A 370 16.05 -11.87 3.14
C PRO A 370 15.90 -10.58 3.97
N PHE A 371 16.08 -9.42 3.35
CA PHE A 371 15.83 -8.11 3.95
C PHE A 371 15.30 -7.12 2.91
N THR A 372 14.73 -6.00 3.36
CA THR A 372 14.25 -4.91 2.51
C THR A 372 14.99 -3.62 2.85
N VAL A 373 15.52 -2.97 1.81
CA VAL A 373 16.17 -1.66 1.88
C VAL A 373 15.19 -0.60 1.37
N LEU A 374 14.92 0.38 2.21
CA LEU A 374 14.14 1.57 1.89
C LEU A 374 15.10 2.75 1.78
N VAL A 375 15.16 3.34 0.59
CA VAL A 375 15.86 4.60 0.32
C VAL A 375 14.82 5.70 0.26
N LEU A 376 14.93 6.64 1.18
CA LEU A 376 13.99 7.73 1.41
C LEU A 376 14.66 9.07 1.10
N GLU A 377 13.93 9.97 0.46
CA GLU A 377 14.32 11.37 0.26
C GLU A 377 13.77 12.20 1.41
N ARG A 378 14.61 13.00 2.07
CA ARG A 378 14.17 13.93 3.11
C ARG A 378 13.74 15.27 2.50
N ARG A 379 12.48 15.65 2.66
CA ARG A 379 11.89 16.89 2.16
C ARG A 379 11.49 17.83 3.31
N GLY A 380 12.47 18.55 3.82
CA GLY A 380 12.31 19.32 5.06
C GLY A 380 12.46 18.41 6.30
N PRO A 381 12.23 18.93 7.51
CA PRO A 381 12.70 18.28 8.73
C PRO A 381 12.03 16.91 8.99
N LEU A 382 10.73 16.81 8.73
CA LEU A 382 9.90 15.66 9.16
C LEU A 382 9.37 14.78 8.04
N ARG A 383 9.57 15.16 6.77
CA ARG A 383 8.96 14.46 5.64
C ARG A 383 9.98 13.57 4.96
N LEU A 384 9.77 12.26 5.07
CA LEU A 384 10.49 11.25 4.32
C LEU A 384 9.59 10.73 3.20
N VAL A 385 10.09 10.73 1.98
CA VAL A 385 9.36 10.25 0.80
C VAL A 385 10.11 9.05 0.21
N PRO A 386 9.43 7.93 -0.08
CA PRO A 386 10.08 6.79 -0.72
C PRO A 386 10.71 7.17 -2.08
N GLN A 387 12.02 7.06 -2.16
CA GLN A 387 12.75 7.16 -3.43
C GLN A 387 12.78 5.80 -4.13
N ARG A 388 13.15 4.76 -3.38
CA ARG A 388 13.26 3.38 -3.85
C ARG A 388 13.05 2.41 -2.68
N THR A 389 12.35 1.32 -2.95
CA THR A 389 12.20 0.19 -2.02
C THR A 389 12.65 -1.07 -2.75
N ARG A 390 13.47 -1.90 -2.11
CA ARG A 390 13.94 -3.15 -2.69
C ARG A 390 14.07 -4.24 -1.63
N SER A 391 13.41 -5.37 -1.84
CA SER A 391 13.64 -6.61 -1.12
C SER A 391 14.76 -7.40 -1.80
N VAL A 392 15.77 -7.77 -1.02
CA VAL A 392 17.00 -8.41 -1.48
C VAL A 392 17.09 -9.80 -0.86
N ILE A 393 17.30 -10.78 -1.73
CA ILE A 393 17.45 -12.19 -1.39
C ILE A 393 18.85 -12.62 -1.85
N ASP A 394 19.84 -12.32 -1.01
CA ASP A 394 21.25 -12.66 -1.23
C ASP A 394 21.82 -13.30 0.05
N PRO A 395 22.30 -14.56 0.02
CA PRO A 395 22.81 -15.27 1.19
C PRO A 395 24.12 -14.68 1.77
N SER A 396 24.80 -13.79 1.05
CA SER A 396 25.92 -13.01 1.58
C SER A 396 25.48 -11.89 2.52
N GLY A 397 24.17 -11.56 2.53
CA GLY A 397 23.61 -10.42 3.25
C GLY A 397 23.93 -9.09 2.58
N CYS A 398 24.54 -9.07 1.40
CA CYS A 398 24.92 -7.85 0.71
C CYS A 398 23.87 -7.41 -0.31
N TYR A 399 23.83 -6.12 -0.60
CA TYR A 399 22.92 -5.53 -1.56
C TYR A 399 23.63 -4.51 -2.44
N ALA A 400 23.07 -4.32 -3.64
CA ALA A 400 23.42 -3.25 -4.54
C ALA A 400 22.15 -2.69 -5.19
N LEU A 401 21.89 -1.41 -4.95
CA LEU A 401 20.81 -0.64 -5.55
C LEU A 401 21.40 0.34 -6.55
N ASP A 402 20.90 0.28 -7.78
CA ASP A 402 21.19 1.24 -8.82
C ASP A 402 20.04 2.25 -8.94
N ASP A 403 20.15 3.18 -9.90
CA ASP A 403 19.06 4.04 -10.34
C ASP A 403 18.54 4.99 -9.25
N LEU A 404 19.42 5.36 -8.32
CA LEU A 404 19.10 6.28 -7.25
C LEU A 404 19.29 7.72 -7.71
N ALA A 405 18.41 8.61 -7.27
CA ALA A 405 18.61 10.03 -7.47
C ALA A 405 19.83 10.50 -6.67
N PRO A 406 20.74 11.28 -7.27
CA PRO A 406 21.87 11.87 -6.55
C PRO A 406 21.40 12.85 -5.47
N GLY A 407 22.17 12.96 -4.40
CA GLY A 407 21.91 13.87 -3.29
C GLY A 407 21.66 13.15 -1.95
N PRO A 408 21.20 13.90 -0.93
CA PRO A 408 21.00 13.36 0.41
C PRO A 408 19.81 12.39 0.45
N ALA A 409 20.07 11.21 0.98
CA ALA A 409 19.08 10.16 1.20
C ALA A 409 19.14 9.65 2.64
N THR A 410 18.05 9.01 3.08
CA THR A 410 17.97 8.27 4.34
C THR A 410 17.70 6.81 4.01
N VAL A 411 18.51 5.91 4.55
CA VAL A 411 18.38 4.46 4.36
C VAL A 411 17.84 3.83 5.63
N VAL A 412 16.80 3.01 5.48
CA VAL A 412 16.24 2.17 6.53
C VAL A 412 16.20 0.74 6.01
N ILE A 413 16.68 -0.21 6.81
CA ILE A 413 16.74 -1.63 6.47
C ILE A 413 15.85 -2.39 7.43
N THR A 414 15.03 -3.28 6.89
CA THR A 414 14.10 -4.14 7.64
C THR A 414 14.33 -5.59 7.28
N ALA A 415 14.19 -6.50 8.24
CA ALA A 415 14.30 -7.93 7.98
C ALA A 415 13.35 -8.69 8.91
N PRO A 416 12.77 -9.82 8.45
CA PRO A 416 11.89 -10.64 9.29
C PRO A 416 12.57 -11.07 10.61
N GLY A 417 11.88 -10.86 11.73
CA GLY A 417 12.38 -11.20 13.07
C GLY A 417 13.40 -10.21 13.67
N TYR A 418 13.78 -9.17 12.94
CA TYR A 418 14.65 -8.10 13.41
C TYR A 418 13.88 -6.80 13.62
N ALA A 419 14.35 -5.96 14.53
CA ALA A 419 13.91 -4.57 14.58
C ALA A 419 14.43 -3.81 13.33
N PRO A 420 13.66 -2.85 12.78
CA PRO A 420 14.15 -1.97 11.72
C PRO A 420 15.47 -1.29 12.13
N SER A 421 16.36 -1.08 11.16
CA SER A 421 17.53 -0.24 11.41
C SER A 421 17.08 1.17 11.76
N GLY A 422 17.86 1.89 12.57
CA GLY A 422 17.72 3.34 12.66
C GLY A 422 17.88 4.01 11.29
N GLU A 423 17.41 5.27 11.19
CA GLU A 423 17.61 6.10 10.01
C GLU A 423 19.10 6.37 9.78
N ARG A 424 19.61 6.04 8.58
CA ARG A 424 21.00 6.29 8.20
C ARG A 424 21.06 7.34 7.10
N ALA A 425 21.58 8.52 7.40
CA ALA A 425 21.82 9.54 6.38
C ALA A 425 22.99 9.12 5.47
N VAL A 426 22.83 9.26 4.16
CA VAL A 426 23.84 8.97 3.15
C VAL A 426 23.75 9.96 2.01
N GLU A 427 24.88 10.36 1.44
CA GLU A 427 24.92 11.14 0.21
C GLU A 427 25.03 10.17 -0.97
N ILE A 428 24.02 10.14 -1.84
CA ILE A 428 24.06 9.34 -3.07
C ILE A 428 24.86 10.13 -4.12
N PRO A 429 26.01 9.63 -4.57
CA PRO A 429 26.83 10.33 -5.56
C PRO A 429 26.13 10.39 -6.92
N GLY A 430 26.43 11.47 -7.66
CA GLY A 430 26.01 11.63 -9.06
C GLY A 430 26.86 10.83 -10.05
N ASP A 431 26.42 10.84 -11.30
CA ASP A 431 27.20 10.37 -12.47
C ASP A 431 27.78 8.94 -12.34
N GLY A 432 27.04 8.04 -11.68
CA GLY A 432 27.41 6.62 -11.54
C GLY A 432 28.37 6.30 -10.39
N GLY A 433 28.62 7.24 -9.48
CA GLY A 433 29.37 6.97 -8.25
C GLY A 433 28.68 5.96 -7.33
N GLU A 434 29.40 5.49 -6.32
CA GLU A 434 28.93 4.49 -5.36
C GLU A 434 29.03 4.99 -3.91
N ALA A 435 27.94 4.84 -3.16
CA ALA A 435 27.89 4.99 -1.71
C ALA A 435 27.79 3.62 -1.03
N VAL A 436 28.30 3.52 0.21
CA VAL A 436 28.26 2.29 1.00
C VAL A 436 27.54 2.52 2.32
N VAL A 437 26.54 1.70 2.63
CA VAL A 437 25.80 1.70 3.91
C VAL A 437 25.65 0.28 4.42
N ASP A 438 26.50 -0.10 5.36
CA ASP A 438 26.35 -1.35 6.11
C ASP A 438 25.34 -1.18 7.25
N ALA A 439 24.70 -2.28 7.64
CA ALA A 439 23.81 -2.30 8.81
C ALA A 439 23.99 -3.56 9.66
N ALA A 440 23.94 -3.34 10.98
CA ALA A 440 23.78 -4.40 11.96
C ALA A 440 22.34 -4.30 12.50
N LEU A 441 21.57 -5.38 12.39
CA LEU A 441 20.19 -5.45 12.85
C LEU A 441 20.11 -6.14 14.21
N GLU A 442 19.37 -5.54 15.13
CA GLU A 442 19.05 -6.13 16.44
C GLU A 442 17.85 -7.07 16.31
N SER A 443 17.82 -8.14 17.12
CA SER A 443 16.66 -9.01 17.19
C SER A 443 15.43 -8.21 17.61
N GLY A 444 14.33 -8.37 16.87
CA GLY A 444 13.08 -7.70 17.22
C GLY A 444 12.45 -8.33 18.45
N GLY A 445 11.75 -7.51 19.23
CA GLY A 445 10.93 -7.98 20.34
C GLY A 445 9.70 -8.77 19.88
N ARG A 446 9.13 -9.55 20.80
CA ARG A 446 7.87 -10.28 20.61
C ARG A 446 6.80 -9.76 21.56
N LEU A 447 5.60 -9.47 21.07
CA LEU A 447 4.42 -9.17 21.88
C LEU A 447 3.44 -10.34 21.79
N THR A 448 3.02 -10.87 22.94
CA THR A 448 1.96 -11.87 23.02
C THR A 448 0.72 -11.29 23.68
N GLY A 449 -0.45 -11.86 23.40
CA GLY A 449 -1.68 -11.40 24.00
C GLY A 449 -2.92 -12.14 23.51
N VAL A 450 -4.08 -11.58 23.86
CA VAL A 450 -5.40 -12.06 23.43
C VAL A 450 -6.26 -10.88 22.98
N VAL A 451 -6.98 -11.06 21.88
CA VAL A 451 -7.99 -10.10 21.38
C VAL A 451 -9.37 -10.57 21.83
N ARG A 452 -10.15 -9.66 22.42
CA ARG A 452 -11.50 -9.92 22.94
C ARG A 452 -12.49 -8.86 22.51
N ASP A 453 -13.75 -9.27 22.43
CA ASP A 453 -14.90 -8.38 22.29
C ASP A 453 -15.15 -7.66 23.62
N ASP A 454 -15.25 -6.32 23.58
CA ASP A 454 -15.40 -5.48 24.78
C ASP A 454 -16.78 -5.64 25.44
N ALA A 455 -17.81 -5.99 24.68
CA ALA A 455 -19.18 -6.15 25.18
C ALA A 455 -19.42 -7.55 25.77
N THR A 456 -18.92 -8.59 25.11
CA THR A 456 -19.19 -10.00 25.50
C THR A 456 -18.02 -10.65 26.24
N GLY A 457 -16.81 -10.13 26.12
CA GLY A 457 -15.59 -10.74 26.64
C GLY A 457 -15.11 -11.96 25.84
N ALA A 458 -15.82 -12.35 24.77
CA ALA A 458 -15.48 -13.50 23.94
C ALA A 458 -14.16 -13.27 23.19
N PRO A 459 -13.35 -14.31 22.95
CA PRO A 459 -12.15 -14.20 22.13
C PRO A 459 -12.50 -13.90 20.68
N ILE A 460 -11.73 -13.02 20.03
CA ILE A 460 -11.90 -12.67 18.62
C ILE A 460 -10.82 -13.38 17.81
N ALA A 461 -11.24 -14.33 16.97
CA ALA A 461 -10.38 -14.99 16.00
C ALA A 461 -10.23 -14.17 14.72
N GLY A 462 -9.08 -14.27 14.05
CA GLY A 462 -8.85 -13.58 12.78
C GLY A 462 -8.60 -12.07 12.89
N ALA A 463 -8.44 -11.53 14.11
CA ALA A 463 -8.05 -10.14 14.31
C ALA A 463 -6.63 -9.93 13.78
N ARG A 464 -6.44 -8.90 12.95
CA ARG A 464 -5.16 -8.54 12.34
C ARG A 464 -4.45 -7.52 13.22
N LEU A 465 -3.18 -7.79 13.52
CA LEU A 465 -2.29 -6.91 14.27
C LEU A 465 -1.13 -6.49 13.36
N SER A 466 -0.76 -5.22 13.40
CA SER A 466 0.39 -4.68 12.67
C SER A 466 1.07 -3.54 13.44
N VAL A 467 2.35 -3.29 13.17
CA VAL A 467 3.04 -2.10 13.68
C VAL A 467 2.60 -0.88 12.87
N GLU A 468 2.12 0.14 13.56
CA GLU A 468 1.69 1.39 12.93
C GLU A 468 2.90 2.29 12.63
N GLY A 469 2.85 3.04 11.52
CA GLY A 469 3.85 4.06 11.20
C GLY A 469 5.19 3.54 10.68
N ALA A 470 5.38 2.23 10.52
CA ALA A 470 6.66 1.63 10.12
C ALA A 470 6.95 1.69 8.60
N LEU A 471 6.69 2.86 7.98
CA LEU A 471 7.19 3.39 6.69
C LEU A 471 6.10 3.63 5.63
N PRO A 472 6.13 4.77 4.89
CA PRO A 472 5.11 5.14 3.90
C PRO A 472 4.98 4.23 2.65
N SER A 473 5.76 3.16 2.55
CA SER A 473 5.88 2.31 1.35
C SER A 473 5.62 0.82 1.62
N ALA A 474 5.20 0.44 2.84
CA ALA A 474 5.05 -0.96 3.22
C ALA A 474 4.04 -1.74 2.33
N ALA A 475 3.09 -1.05 1.71
CA ALA A 475 2.09 -1.65 0.81
C ALA A 475 2.68 -2.29 -0.48
N ALA A 476 3.92 -1.95 -0.87
CA ALA A 476 4.52 -2.42 -2.12
C ALA A 476 5.50 -3.61 -1.96
N SER A 477 5.65 -4.17 -0.76
CA SER A 477 6.66 -5.21 -0.49
C SER A 477 6.05 -6.62 -0.38
N THR A 478 6.59 -7.57 -1.15
CA THR A 478 6.21 -9.00 -1.13
C THR A 478 6.65 -9.73 0.14
N PHE A 479 7.60 -9.16 0.87
CA PHE A 479 7.97 -9.57 2.21
C PHE A 479 7.28 -8.63 3.18
N PRO A 480 6.59 -9.13 4.22
CA PRO A 480 6.02 -8.27 5.24
C PRO A 480 7.15 -7.44 5.87
N VAL A 481 7.21 -6.16 5.50
CA VAL A 481 8.14 -5.15 6.05
C VAL A 481 7.70 -4.77 7.47
N LEU A 482 6.43 -5.00 7.77
CA LEU A 482 5.80 -4.74 9.06
C LEU A 482 5.69 -6.05 9.81
N SER A 483 6.02 -6.03 11.09
CA SER A 483 5.57 -7.07 12.02
C SER A 483 4.05 -7.15 11.94
N GLU A 484 3.53 -8.30 11.54
CA GLU A 484 2.10 -8.60 11.53
C GLU A 484 1.78 -9.91 12.25
N ALA A 485 0.57 -10.03 12.76
CA ALA A 485 0.04 -11.26 13.32
C ALA A 485 -1.46 -11.35 13.09
N VAL A 486 -2.00 -12.57 13.12
CA VAL A 486 -3.44 -12.84 13.13
C VAL A 486 -3.77 -13.61 14.39
N SER A 487 -4.86 -13.26 15.07
CA SER A 487 -5.29 -13.99 16.26
C SER A 487 -5.86 -15.36 15.91
N GLY A 488 -5.52 -16.37 16.72
CA GLY A 488 -6.03 -17.73 16.63
C GLY A 488 -7.50 -17.84 17.03
N THR A 489 -8.06 -19.05 16.95
CA THR A 489 -9.47 -19.33 17.29
C THR A 489 -9.84 -19.03 18.75
N ASP A 490 -8.85 -19.02 19.63
CA ASP A 490 -8.96 -18.66 21.05
C ASP A 490 -8.64 -17.17 21.32
N GLY A 491 -8.48 -16.37 20.25
CA GLY A 491 -8.14 -14.96 20.29
C GLY A 491 -6.67 -14.68 20.59
N THR A 492 -5.83 -15.70 20.81
CA THR A 492 -4.42 -15.50 21.14
C THR A 492 -3.62 -15.05 19.93
N PHE A 493 -2.61 -14.22 20.16
CA PHE A 493 -1.71 -13.76 19.10
C PHE A 493 -0.25 -13.68 19.58
N ALA A 494 0.66 -13.71 18.61
CA ALA A 494 2.07 -13.46 18.83
C ALA A 494 2.65 -12.63 17.67
N LEU A 495 3.02 -11.39 17.97
CA LEU A 495 3.60 -10.43 17.04
C LEU A 495 5.10 -10.34 17.27
N ALA A 496 5.94 -10.52 16.26
CA ALA A 496 7.40 -10.55 16.38
C ALA A 496 8.07 -9.54 15.45
N GLY A 497 9.32 -9.15 15.73
CA GLY A 497 10.06 -8.16 14.93
C GLY A 497 9.88 -6.72 15.43
N LEU A 498 9.38 -6.54 16.66
CA LEU A 498 9.05 -5.22 17.18
C LEU A 498 10.32 -4.42 17.54
N PRO A 499 10.40 -3.13 17.20
CA PRO A 499 11.40 -2.25 17.78
C PRO A 499 11.10 -2.03 19.27
N ALA A 500 12.09 -1.46 19.98
CA ALA A 500 12.05 -1.25 21.43
C ALA A 500 10.78 -0.52 21.92
N ARG A 501 10.22 0.35 21.08
CA ARG A 501 8.96 1.04 21.31
C ARG A 501 8.16 1.14 20.02
N SER A 502 6.88 0.75 20.07
CA SER A 502 5.99 0.71 18.90
C SER A 502 4.56 1.09 19.27
N SER A 503 3.79 1.55 18.27
CA SER A 503 2.32 1.52 18.32
C SER A 503 1.81 0.32 17.52
N ILE A 504 0.87 -0.44 18.09
CA ILE A 504 0.28 -1.62 17.43
C ILE A 504 -1.14 -1.31 17.02
N PHE A 505 -1.42 -1.40 15.73
CA PHE A 505 -2.77 -1.33 15.18
C PHE A 505 -3.42 -2.72 15.24
N VAL A 506 -4.66 -2.79 15.70
CA VAL A 506 -5.43 -4.04 15.82
C VAL A 506 -6.82 -3.82 15.21
N ALA A 507 -7.21 -4.66 14.27
CA ALA A 507 -8.53 -4.61 13.63
C ALA A 507 -9.15 -6.00 13.52
N ALA A 508 -10.48 -6.07 13.65
CA ALA A 508 -11.26 -7.28 13.42
C ALA A 508 -12.57 -6.93 12.72
N ALA A 509 -13.11 -7.88 11.96
CA ALA A 509 -14.35 -7.68 11.22
C ALA A 509 -15.51 -7.38 12.19
N GLY A 510 -16.36 -6.41 11.86
CA GLY A 510 -17.50 -6.02 12.69
C GLY A 510 -17.10 -5.32 14.01
N HIS A 511 -15.88 -4.78 14.08
CA HIS A 511 -15.38 -4.07 15.25
C HIS A 511 -14.68 -2.77 14.84
N HIS A 512 -14.72 -1.78 15.73
CA HIS A 512 -13.82 -0.65 15.66
C HIS A 512 -12.38 -1.14 15.88
N ALA A 513 -11.45 -0.63 15.07
CA ALA A 513 -10.05 -0.90 15.28
C ALA A 513 -9.53 -0.18 16.52
N ARG A 514 -8.39 -0.64 17.03
CA ARG A 514 -7.74 -0.05 18.19
C ARG A 514 -6.24 0.09 17.97
N VAL A 515 -5.68 1.22 18.41
CA VAL A 515 -4.23 1.43 18.48
C VAL A 515 -3.76 1.30 19.93
N LEU A 516 -2.85 0.36 20.15
CA LEU A 516 -2.10 0.20 21.40
C LEU A 516 -0.84 1.06 21.31
N GLY A 517 -0.90 2.26 21.86
CA GLY A 517 0.22 3.20 21.85
C GLY A 517 1.29 2.88 22.89
N GLY A 518 2.56 3.00 22.50
CA GLY A 518 3.70 2.98 23.43
C GLY A 518 4.02 1.60 24.00
N VAL A 519 3.77 0.53 23.25
CA VAL A 519 4.22 -0.82 23.60
C VAL A 519 5.74 -0.83 23.65
N GLN A 520 6.30 -1.26 24.79
CA GLN A 520 7.74 -1.40 24.97
C GLN A 520 8.11 -2.87 25.02
N VAL A 521 9.11 -3.27 24.23
CA VAL A 521 9.62 -4.64 24.21
C VAL A 521 11.13 -4.59 24.14
N GLU A 522 11.82 -5.20 25.09
CA GLU A 522 13.28 -5.30 25.02
C GLU A 522 13.73 -6.03 23.73
N PRO A 523 14.85 -5.65 23.09
CA PRO A 523 15.37 -6.34 21.90
C PRO A 523 15.52 -7.84 22.13
N GLY A 524 14.93 -8.66 21.26
CA GLY A 524 14.87 -10.12 21.38
C GLY A 524 14.03 -10.66 22.55
N GLY A 525 13.48 -9.79 23.39
CA GLY A 525 12.64 -10.13 24.53
C GLY A 525 11.20 -10.43 24.13
N THR A 526 10.39 -10.86 25.10
CA THR A 526 8.94 -11.06 24.94
C THR A 526 8.18 -10.21 25.97
N ALA A 527 7.22 -9.41 25.51
CA ALA A 527 6.27 -8.67 26.33
C ALA A 527 4.86 -9.28 26.24
N GLY A 528 4.06 -9.12 27.29
CA GLY A 528 2.72 -9.66 27.41
C GLY A 528 2.59 -10.81 28.42
N PRO A 529 1.45 -11.52 28.46
CA PRO A 529 0.32 -11.36 27.55
C PRO A 529 -0.42 -10.04 27.78
N VAL A 530 -0.71 -9.30 26.71
CA VAL A 530 -1.60 -8.12 26.76
C VAL A 530 -3.03 -8.51 26.38
N GLU A 531 -4.02 -7.87 26.99
CA GLU A 531 -5.42 -8.01 26.60
C GLU A 531 -5.84 -6.81 25.74
N VAL A 532 -6.33 -7.11 24.54
CA VAL A 532 -6.82 -6.10 23.59
C VAL A 532 -8.32 -6.24 23.46
N ARG A 533 -9.06 -5.22 23.91
CA ARG A 533 -10.52 -5.18 23.76
C ARG A 533 -10.91 -4.32 22.57
N LEU A 534 -11.69 -4.91 21.66
CA LEU A 534 -12.27 -4.23 20.51
C LEU A 534 -13.77 -4.05 20.73
N ARG A 535 -14.26 -2.86 20.41
CA ARG A 535 -15.67 -2.51 20.54
C ARG A 535 -16.40 -2.94 19.26
N PRO A 536 -17.53 -3.66 19.34
CA PRO A 536 -18.30 -4.04 18.16
C PRO A 536 -18.87 -2.80 17.45
N THR A 537 -18.97 -2.86 16.13
CA THR A 537 -19.71 -1.87 15.32
C THR A 537 -21.18 -2.26 15.26
N ALA A 538 -22.09 -1.27 15.28
CA ALA A 538 -23.49 -1.50 14.98
C ALA A 538 -23.73 -1.80 13.48
N ASP A 539 -24.89 -2.36 13.14
CA ASP A 539 -25.27 -2.60 11.75
C ASP A 539 -25.27 -1.30 10.93
N GLY A 540 -24.46 -1.26 9.88
CA GLY A 540 -24.30 -0.09 9.01
C GLY A 540 -23.45 1.05 9.59
N GLU A 541 -22.88 0.89 10.78
CA GLU A 541 -21.91 1.83 11.33
C GLU A 541 -20.56 1.69 10.62
N GLU A 542 -19.98 2.80 10.16
CA GLU A 542 -18.62 2.78 9.61
C GLU A 542 -17.60 2.54 10.73
N PRO A 543 -16.73 1.52 10.60
CA PRO A 543 -15.66 1.24 11.55
C PRO A 543 -14.74 2.44 11.72
N ARG A 544 -14.25 2.62 12.95
CA ARG A 544 -13.38 3.74 13.32
C ARG A 544 -12.21 3.23 14.14
N VAL A 545 -11.22 4.09 14.37
CA VAL A 545 -10.01 3.73 15.13
C VAL A 545 -10.08 4.36 16.52
N ASP A 546 -10.22 3.53 17.54
CA ASP A 546 -10.10 3.91 18.94
C ASP A 546 -8.60 3.98 19.32
N LEU A 547 -8.15 5.08 19.91
CA LEU A 547 -6.74 5.22 20.30
C LEU A 547 -6.58 5.99 21.61
N ALA A 548 -5.57 5.61 22.39
CA ALA A 548 -5.16 6.37 23.56
C ALA A 548 -4.06 7.37 23.18
N GLY A 549 -4.30 8.65 23.43
CA GLY A 549 -3.35 9.71 23.10
C GLY A 549 -3.81 11.07 23.57
N ILE A 550 -3.21 12.12 23.02
CA ILE A 550 -3.56 13.49 23.42
C ILE A 550 -4.89 13.97 22.81
N GLY A 551 -5.51 13.24 21.88
CA GLY A 551 -6.76 13.68 21.22
C GLY A 551 -6.57 14.90 20.32
N ALA A 552 -5.58 14.84 19.45
CA ALA A 552 -5.34 15.83 18.41
C ALA A 552 -4.93 15.14 17.11
N VAL A 553 -5.36 15.71 15.98
CA VAL A 553 -4.84 15.36 14.66
C VAL A 553 -3.62 16.23 14.41
N LEU A 554 -2.49 15.60 14.13
CA LEU A 554 -1.20 16.27 13.94
C LEU A 554 -0.77 16.18 12.48
N ALA A 555 -0.13 17.23 11.98
CA ALA A 555 0.42 17.28 10.64
C ALA A 555 1.86 17.83 10.66
N PRO A 556 2.75 17.36 9.77
CA PRO A 556 4.11 17.91 9.67
C PRO A 556 4.05 19.39 9.28
N SER A 557 4.75 20.25 10.02
CA SER A 557 4.84 21.67 9.71
C SER A 557 6.19 22.22 10.13
N GLY A 558 7.06 22.49 9.15
CA GLY A 558 8.43 22.93 9.44
C GLY A 558 9.19 21.90 10.27
N ASP A 559 9.70 22.33 11.41
CA ASP A 559 10.47 21.57 12.41
C ASP A 559 9.61 20.85 13.46
N GLY A 560 8.28 21.00 13.41
CA GLY A 560 7.36 20.46 14.41
C GLY A 560 6.09 19.80 13.84
N LEU A 561 5.22 19.35 14.75
CA LEU A 561 3.89 18.81 14.43
C LEU A 561 2.82 19.86 14.75
N ALA A 562 2.16 20.37 13.71
CA ALA A 562 1.06 21.31 13.87
C ALA A 562 -0.22 20.56 14.25
N VAL A 563 -0.94 21.09 15.23
CA VAL A 563 -2.29 20.64 15.57
C VAL A 563 -3.24 21.08 14.46
N ALA A 564 -3.67 20.14 13.64
CA ALA A 564 -4.64 20.38 12.58
C ALA A 564 -6.07 20.42 13.13
N GLN A 565 -6.35 19.57 14.11
CA GLN A 565 -7.65 19.47 14.77
C GLN A 565 -7.45 19.00 16.22
N VAL A 566 -8.33 19.46 17.11
CA VAL A 566 -8.42 18.99 18.49
C VAL A 566 -9.72 18.21 18.62
N ILE A 567 -9.65 17.05 19.26
CA ILE A 567 -10.78 16.16 19.46
C ILE A 567 -11.43 16.51 20.80
N ALA A 568 -12.74 16.74 20.78
CA ALA A 568 -13.50 17.10 21.98
C ALA A 568 -13.41 15.98 23.03
N GLY A 569 -13.20 16.35 24.30
CA GLY A 569 -13.02 15.40 25.40
C GLY A 569 -11.63 14.73 25.45
N GLY A 570 -10.73 15.03 24.51
CA GLY A 570 -9.34 14.59 24.55
C GLY A 570 -8.45 15.47 25.43
N GLY A 571 -7.27 14.96 25.82
CA GLY A 571 -6.36 15.67 26.72
C GLY A 571 -5.82 17.00 26.16
N ALA A 572 -5.69 17.14 24.85
CA ALA A 572 -5.32 18.37 24.17
C ALA A 572 -6.38 19.47 24.38
N ALA A 573 -7.67 19.10 24.37
CA ALA A 573 -8.75 20.02 24.70
C ALA A 573 -8.73 20.43 26.17
N GLU A 574 -8.46 19.47 27.09
CA GLU A 574 -8.37 19.71 28.54
C GLU A 574 -7.32 20.78 28.88
N VAL A 575 -6.18 20.77 28.19
CA VAL A 575 -5.07 21.70 28.44
C VAL A 575 -5.07 22.92 27.51
N GLY A 576 -6.11 23.08 26.69
CA GLY A 576 -6.29 24.25 25.83
C GLY A 576 -5.31 24.33 24.65
N LEU A 577 -4.83 23.20 24.13
CA LEU A 577 -4.21 23.16 22.81
C LEU A 577 -5.26 23.46 21.75
N GLY A 578 -4.84 24.17 20.70
CA GLY A 578 -5.70 24.65 19.64
C GLY A 578 -5.10 24.42 18.26
N ARG A 579 -5.95 24.53 17.24
CA ARG A 579 -5.50 24.44 15.84
C ARG A 579 -4.42 25.48 15.55
N GLY A 580 -3.33 25.05 14.92
CA GLY A 580 -2.18 25.88 14.59
C GLY A 580 -1.07 25.89 15.63
N ASP A 581 -1.30 25.32 16.83
CA ASP A 581 -0.22 25.07 17.79
C ASP A 581 0.80 24.11 17.21
N LEU A 582 2.09 24.40 17.40
CA LEU A 582 3.18 23.62 16.83
C LEU A 582 3.97 22.91 17.93
N VAL A 583 3.85 21.59 18.01
CA VAL A 583 4.65 20.75 18.92
C VAL A 583 6.07 20.64 18.37
N VAL A 584 7.05 21.11 19.12
CA VAL A 584 8.48 21.13 18.71
C VAL A 584 9.34 20.16 19.51
N GLU A 585 8.92 19.78 20.72
CA GLU A 585 9.56 18.73 21.52
C GLU A 585 8.52 17.83 22.19
N VAL A 586 8.90 16.56 22.38
CA VAL A 586 8.12 15.56 23.10
C VAL A 586 9.04 14.89 24.13
N ASP A 587 8.67 14.99 25.41
CA ASP A 587 9.46 14.53 26.56
C ASP A 587 10.93 14.99 26.50
N GLY A 588 11.15 16.25 26.13
CA GLY A 588 12.46 16.90 26.04
C GLY A 588 13.31 16.53 24.82
N ARG A 589 12.76 15.77 23.86
CA ARG A 589 13.43 15.42 22.60
C ARG A 589 12.82 16.21 21.45
N GLN A 590 13.66 16.76 20.57
CA GLN A 590 13.17 17.55 19.45
C GLN A 590 12.39 16.68 18.45
N VAL A 591 11.24 17.19 18.00
CA VAL A 591 10.42 16.55 16.98
C VAL A 591 11.22 16.34 15.69
N ALA A 592 12.04 17.32 15.30
CA ALA A 592 12.93 17.22 14.14
C ALA A 592 13.94 16.06 14.24
N GLU A 593 14.42 15.72 15.44
CA GLU A 593 15.33 14.60 15.68
C GLU A 593 14.59 13.26 15.77
N LEU A 594 13.38 13.26 16.36
CA LEU A 594 12.52 12.10 16.45
C LEU A 594 11.96 11.65 15.10
N GLY A 595 11.83 12.59 14.16
CA GLY A 595 11.04 12.41 12.95
C GLY A 595 9.54 12.30 13.27
N MET A 596 8.73 12.19 12.22
CA MET A 596 7.26 12.11 12.35
C MET A 596 6.82 10.88 13.16
N ALA A 597 7.25 9.69 12.75
CA ALA A 597 6.80 8.44 13.36
C ALA A 597 7.23 8.36 14.83
N GLY A 598 8.50 8.67 15.13
CA GLY A 598 9.01 8.70 16.50
C GLY A 598 8.31 9.72 17.39
N ALA A 599 7.98 10.90 16.86
CA ALA A 599 7.23 11.92 17.60
C ALA A 599 5.78 11.49 17.86
N ILE A 600 5.07 10.93 16.88
CA ILE A 600 3.71 10.39 17.06
C ILE A 600 3.72 9.27 18.11
N ASP A 601 4.65 8.34 18.00
CA ASP A 601 4.79 7.26 18.97
C ASP A 601 5.06 7.83 20.36
N ALA A 602 5.94 8.84 20.50
CA ALA A 602 6.24 9.50 21.79
C ALA A 602 5.02 10.22 22.38
N ILE A 603 4.22 10.87 21.54
CA ILE A 603 2.97 11.54 21.96
C ILE A 603 1.94 10.52 22.43
N ARG A 604 1.87 9.36 21.78
CA ARG A 604 1.01 8.24 22.16
C ARG A 604 1.56 7.47 23.36
N GLY A 605 0.69 6.71 24.00
CA GLY A 605 1.05 5.90 25.15
C GLY A 605 -0.17 5.41 25.91
N PRO A 606 0.04 4.69 27.03
CA PRO A 606 -1.04 4.11 27.81
C PRO A 606 -2.05 5.17 28.28
N GLU A 607 -3.32 4.81 28.27
CA GLU A 607 -4.39 5.65 28.81
C GLU A 607 -4.12 6.01 30.28
N GLY A 608 -4.45 7.25 30.67
CA GLY A 608 -4.26 7.76 32.03
C GLY A 608 -2.84 8.24 32.32
N THR A 609 -1.88 8.02 31.42
CA THR A 609 -0.54 8.64 31.51
C THR A 609 -0.57 10.07 30.98
N SER A 610 0.58 10.76 31.00
CA SER A 610 0.71 12.09 30.39
C SER A 610 2.01 12.17 29.60
N VAL A 611 2.06 13.11 28.66
CA VAL A 611 3.25 13.44 27.88
C VAL A 611 3.60 14.92 28.07
N LEU A 612 4.88 15.25 28.17
CA LEU A 612 5.33 16.64 28.20
C LEU A 612 5.60 17.12 26.78
N LEU A 613 4.91 18.17 26.35
CA LEU A 613 5.11 18.79 25.05
C LEU A 613 5.68 20.18 25.21
N LYS A 614 6.68 20.53 24.39
CA LYS A 614 7.03 21.93 24.15
C LYS A 614 6.28 22.41 22.92
N VAL A 615 5.46 23.44 23.08
CA VAL A 615 4.53 23.93 22.07
C VAL A 615 4.81 25.40 21.75
N ARG A 616 4.84 25.70 20.46
CA ARG A 616 4.99 27.06 19.94
C ARG A 616 3.64 27.55 19.39
N ARG A 617 3.19 28.69 19.90
CA ARG A 617 1.95 29.39 19.50
C ARG A 617 2.32 30.82 19.13
N GLY A 618 2.28 31.14 17.84
CA GLY A 618 2.79 32.41 17.33
C GLY A 618 4.28 32.55 17.65
N THR A 619 4.66 33.59 18.40
CA THR A 619 6.05 33.85 18.81
C THR A 619 6.39 33.28 20.19
N SER A 620 5.41 32.72 20.91
CA SER A 620 5.61 32.20 22.26
C SER A 620 5.81 30.69 22.25
N THR A 621 6.70 30.20 23.11
CA THR A 621 6.93 28.77 23.34
C THR A 621 6.68 28.46 24.81
N PHE A 622 5.96 27.38 25.10
CA PHE A 622 5.63 26.96 26.45
C PHE A 622 5.61 25.44 26.56
N ASP A 623 5.86 24.94 27.77
CA ASP A 623 5.76 23.52 28.08
C ASP A 623 4.36 23.21 28.64
N VAL A 624 3.76 22.12 28.17
CA VAL A 624 2.44 21.67 28.60
C VAL A 624 2.44 20.17 28.81
N ARG A 625 1.98 19.73 29.98
CA ARG A 625 1.77 18.31 30.26
C ARG A 625 0.36 17.93 29.83
N VAL A 626 0.27 17.09 28.80
CA VAL A 626 -1.00 16.70 28.20
C VAL A 626 -1.38 15.29 28.65
N PRO A 627 -2.56 15.08 29.27
CA PRO A 627 -3.00 13.75 29.64
C PRO A 627 -3.32 12.92 28.39
N ARG A 628 -3.03 11.63 28.44
CA ARG A 628 -3.43 10.67 27.41
C ARG A 628 -4.78 10.08 27.77
N ARG A 629 -5.78 10.32 26.93
CA ARG A 629 -7.16 9.82 27.09
C ARG A 629 -7.48 8.82 25.99
N LEU A 630 -8.37 7.88 26.27
CA LEU A 630 -9.00 7.11 25.21
C LEU A 630 -9.88 8.04 24.39
N VAL A 631 -9.56 8.14 23.12
CA VAL A 631 -10.34 8.88 22.14
C VAL A 631 -11.06 7.84 21.31
N ARG A 632 -12.39 7.87 21.37
CA ARG A 632 -13.24 7.02 20.53
C ARG A 632 -13.39 7.70 19.18
N GLY A 633 -13.10 6.93 18.14
CA GLY A 633 -13.21 7.40 16.76
C GLY A 633 -14.62 7.81 16.42
#